data_AF-A0A0C1QVU8-F1
#
_entry.id   AF-A0A0C1QVU8-F1
#
_cell.length_a   1.000
_cell.length_b   1.000
_cell.length_c   1.000
_cell.angle_alpha   90.00
_cell.angle_beta   90.00
_cell.angle_gamma   90.00
#
_symmetry.space_group_name_H-M   'P 1'
#
loop_
_entity.id
_entity.type
_entity.pdbx_description
1 polymer ?
#
loop_
_entity_poly.entity_id
_entity_poly.type
_entity_poly.pdbx_seq_one_letter_code
_entity_poly.pdbx_strand_id
1 'polypeptide(L)'
;MGKPRRPRMMFSCSEEVKVLLEKWAEEEGRSTSNVIERIINEAIASKYSVEITSKPYQRRSSQQRQPITIASLVKDNYQKLIDMGCIKPERLEALALGEKPNASDLTKLAHNLDLDEEYIIELRDRSFPKKSQTLKKQTNGTT
;
A
#
# COMPACT_ATOMS: atom_id res chain seq x y z
N MET A 1 7.12 -22.73 -2.94
CA MET A 1 7.09 -21.56 -3.85
C MET A 1 8.27 -20.64 -3.52
N GLY A 2 9.30 -20.59 -4.36
CA GLY A 2 10.46 -19.72 -4.13
C GLY A 2 10.15 -18.25 -4.44
N LYS A 3 10.75 -17.30 -3.70
CA LYS A 3 10.58 -15.85 -3.97
C LYS A 3 11.08 -15.53 -5.39
N PRO A 4 10.36 -14.69 -6.16
CA PRO A 4 10.82 -14.29 -7.49
C PRO A 4 12.18 -13.61 -7.39
N ARG A 5 13.13 -14.02 -8.25
CA ARG A 5 14.45 -13.41 -8.30
C ARG A 5 14.32 -11.98 -8.80
N ARG A 6 14.94 -11.04 -8.09
CA ARG A 6 15.00 -9.65 -8.55
C ARG A 6 15.84 -9.57 -9.83
N PRO A 7 15.43 -8.77 -10.82
CA PRO A 7 16.26 -8.50 -11.98
C PRO A 7 17.62 -7.95 -11.53
N ARG A 8 18.71 -8.46 -12.12
CA ARG A 8 20.07 -8.02 -11.80
C ARG A 8 20.52 -7.04 -12.87
N MET A 9 20.97 -5.88 -12.44
CA MET A 9 21.59 -4.88 -13.30
C MET A 9 23.04 -4.69 -12.84
N MET A 10 23.98 -4.62 -13.78
CA MET A 10 25.37 -4.30 -13.49
C MET A 10 25.63 -2.86 -13.93
N PHE A 11 26.36 -2.11 -13.10
CA PHE A 11 26.72 -0.73 -13.35
C PHE A 11 28.24 -0.62 -13.46
N SER A 12 28.70 0.09 -14.47
CA SER A 12 30.11 0.45 -14.67
C SER A 12 30.25 1.97 -14.53
N CYS A 13 31.23 2.41 -13.74
CA CYS A 13 31.59 3.82 -13.58
C CYS A 13 33.10 3.99 -13.55
N SER A 14 33.56 5.24 -13.58
CA SER A 14 34.96 5.57 -13.35
C SER A 14 35.35 5.28 -11.89
N GLU A 15 36.65 5.05 -11.66
CA GLU A 15 37.18 4.79 -10.31
C GLU A 15 36.90 5.95 -9.35
N GLU A 16 36.95 7.19 -9.85
CA GLU A 16 36.63 8.38 -9.07
C GLU A 16 35.20 8.36 -8.52
N VAL A 17 34.21 8.03 -9.36
CA VAL A 17 32.81 7.95 -8.95
C VAL A 17 32.60 6.83 -7.94
N LYS A 18 33.27 5.69 -8.13
CA LYS A 18 33.24 4.58 -7.18
C LYS A 18 33.74 5.00 -5.80
N VAL A 19 34.91 5.65 -5.72
CA VAL A 19 35.48 6.14 -4.46
C VAL A 19 34.54 7.13 -3.76
N LEU A 20 33.91 8.04 -4.51
CA LEU A 20 32.93 8.98 -3.96
C LEU A 20 31.69 8.28 -3.39
N LEU A 21 31.17 7.27 -4.09
CA LEU A 21 30.02 6.49 -3.64
C LEU A 21 30.33 5.65 -2.40
N GLU A 22 31.52 5.07 -2.32
CA GLU A 22 31.98 4.32 -1.14
C GLU A 22 32.11 5.23 0.09
N LYS A 23 32.74 6.40 -0.08
CA LYS A 23 32.85 7.40 0.99
C LYS A 23 31.48 7.86 1.49
N TRP A 24 30.56 8.16 0.57
CA TRP A 24 29.20 8.55 0.95
C TRP A 24 28.46 7.41 1.68
N ALA A 25 28.64 6.16 1.24
CA ALA A 25 28.04 5.02 1.91
C ALA A 25 28.56 4.85 3.36
N GLU A 26 29.86 5.08 3.58
CA GLU A 26 30.48 5.07 4.91
C GLU A 26 29.93 6.18 5.81
N GLU A 27 29.84 7.41 5.31
CA GLU A 27 29.29 8.56 6.04
C GLU A 27 27.83 8.33 6.48
N GLU A 28 27.04 7.60 5.70
CA GLU A 28 25.64 7.26 6.03
C GLU A 28 25.49 5.93 6.80
N GLY A 29 26.56 5.17 7.02
CA GLY A 29 26.50 3.83 7.61
C GLY A 29 25.66 2.85 6.79
N ARG A 30 25.72 2.94 5.46
CA ARG A 30 24.93 2.13 4.50
C ARG A 30 25.84 1.40 3.52
N SER A 31 25.27 0.47 2.75
CA SER A 31 25.99 -0.15 1.64
C SER A 31 25.99 0.75 0.40
N THR A 32 27.03 0.66 -0.41
CA THR A 32 27.13 1.38 -1.69
C THR A 32 25.94 1.09 -2.60
N SER A 33 25.44 -0.16 -2.62
CA SER A 33 24.25 -0.52 -3.38
C SER A 33 22.98 0.23 -2.93
N ASN A 34 22.80 0.44 -1.63
CA ASN A 34 21.64 1.19 -1.11
C ASN A 34 21.73 2.67 -1.49
N VAL A 35 22.94 3.24 -1.43
CA VAL A 35 23.18 4.62 -1.85
C VAL A 35 22.88 4.79 -3.34
N ILE A 36 23.39 3.88 -4.18
CA ILE A 36 23.12 3.88 -5.63
C ILE A 36 21.62 3.73 -5.90
N GLU A 37 20.93 2.79 -5.24
CA GLU A 37 19.48 2.61 -5.41
C GLU A 37 18.71 3.89 -5.04
N ARG A 38 19.10 4.57 -3.95
CA ARG A 38 18.48 5.84 -3.55
C ARG A 38 18.71 6.94 -4.58
N ILE A 39 19.95 7.13 -5.04
CA ILE A 39 20.30 8.15 -6.04
C ILE A 39 19.53 7.92 -7.33
N ILE A 40 19.45 6.67 -7.79
CA ILE A 40 18.71 6.31 -9.01
C ILE A 40 17.22 6.62 -8.83
N ASN A 41 16.63 6.23 -7.70
CA ASN A 41 15.21 6.51 -7.42
C ASN A 41 14.92 8.01 -7.37
N GLU A 42 15.81 8.80 -6.76
CA GLU A 42 15.69 10.26 -6.70
C GLU A 42 15.84 10.88 -8.10
N ALA A 43 16.80 10.42 -8.89
CA ALA A 43 16.99 10.87 -10.27
C ALA A 43 15.80 10.50 -11.18
N ILE A 44 15.22 9.31 -11.01
CA ILE A 44 13.99 8.88 -11.69
C ILE A 44 12.84 9.77 -11.24
N ALA A 45 12.63 9.97 -9.94
CA ALA A 45 11.58 10.82 -9.43
C ALA A 45 11.72 12.25 -9.95
N SER A 46 12.92 12.82 -9.94
CA SER A 46 13.20 14.15 -10.49
C SER A 46 12.91 14.21 -12.00
N LYS A 47 13.39 13.23 -12.77
CA LYS A 47 13.23 13.18 -14.23
C LYS A 47 11.78 12.95 -14.68
N TYR A 48 11.04 12.13 -13.94
CA TYR A 48 9.68 11.71 -14.31
C TYR A 48 8.59 12.37 -13.47
N SER A 49 8.91 13.18 -12.47
CA SER A 49 7.93 14.05 -11.78
C SER A 49 7.32 15.09 -12.71
N VAL A 50 7.91 15.32 -13.89
CA VAL A 50 7.36 16.17 -14.96
C VAL A 50 6.39 15.40 -15.87
N GLU A 51 6.42 14.06 -15.95
CA GLU A 51 5.63 13.30 -16.94
C GLU A 51 4.89 12.05 -16.42
N ILE A 52 4.98 11.69 -15.14
CA ILE A 52 4.37 10.44 -14.65
C ILE A 52 3.45 10.67 -13.45
N THR A 53 2.20 11.00 -13.76
CA THR A 53 1.01 10.57 -13.01
C THR A 53 0.77 9.07 -13.19
N SER A 54 1.77 8.24 -12.88
CA SER A 54 1.55 6.80 -12.69
C SER A 54 2.04 6.42 -11.30
N LYS A 55 1.02 6.19 -10.47
CA LYS A 55 0.97 5.73 -9.08
C LYS A 55 2.29 5.17 -8.54
N PRO A 56 2.91 5.81 -7.53
CA PRO A 56 3.90 5.12 -6.73
C PRO A 56 3.16 4.03 -5.94
N TYR A 57 3.39 2.77 -6.30
CA TYR A 57 3.26 1.66 -5.36
C TYR A 57 4.25 1.94 -4.22
N GLN A 58 3.79 2.70 -3.24
CA GLN A 58 4.52 2.94 -2.02
C GLN A 58 4.67 1.59 -1.31
N ARG A 59 5.84 0.97 -1.46
CA ARG A 59 6.43 0.18 -0.37
C ARG A 59 6.73 1.15 0.76
N ARG A 60 5.69 1.57 1.48
CA ARG A 60 5.86 2.18 2.80
C ARG A 60 6.48 1.11 3.70
N SER A 61 7.63 1.49 4.20
CA SER A 61 8.43 0.85 5.23
C SER A 61 7.59 0.48 6.46
N SER A 62 8.07 -0.54 7.14
CA SER A 62 7.55 -1.23 8.30
C SER A 62 7.41 -0.39 9.59
N GLN A 63 6.68 0.72 9.58
CA GLN A 63 6.36 1.46 10.81
C GLN A 63 4.87 1.78 10.91
N GLN A 64 4.27 1.22 11.96
CA GLN A 64 2.89 1.33 12.46
C GLN A 64 1.82 0.47 11.78
N ARG A 65 1.83 -0.81 12.19
CA ARG A 65 0.70 -1.73 12.12
C ARG A 65 -0.43 -1.22 13.03
N GLN A 66 -1.34 -0.42 12.49
CA GLN A 66 -2.74 -0.60 12.85
C GLN A 66 -3.41 -1.33 11.68
N PRO A 67 -4.34 -2.26 11.93
CA PRO A 67 -5.12 -2.82 10.84
C PRO A 67 -5.86 -1.66 10.18
N ILE A 68 -5.49 -1.32 8.95
CA ILE A 68 -6.27 -0.38 8.15
C ILE A 68 -7.63 -1.06 7.98
N THR A 69 -8.61 -0.58 8.72
CA THR A 69 -10.00 -0.98 8.53
C THR A 69 -10.62 0.00 7.56
N ILE A 70 -11.74 -0.37 6.93
CA ILE A 70 -12.51 0.60 6.14
C ILE A 70 -12.83 1.84 6.99
N ALA A 71 -13.16 1.65 8.27
CA ALA A 71 -13.46 2.73 9.19
C ALA A 71 -12.29 3.71 9.40
N SER A 72 -11.07 3.19 9.61
CA SER A 72 -9.89 4.05 9.75
C SER A 72 -9.56 4.77 8.44
N LEU A 73 -9.68 4.07 7.30
CA LEU A 73 -9.45 4.66 5.98
C LEU A 73 -10.38 5.85 5.73
N VAL A 74 -11.66 5.72 6.11
CA VAL A 74 -12.64 6.80 5.98
C VAL A 74 -12.34 7.94 6.96
N LYS A 75 -11.93 7.66 8.20
CA LYS A 75 -11.54 8.70 9.18
C LYS A 75 -10.35 9.52 8.70
N ASP A 76 -9.32 8.86 8.20
CA ASP A 76 -8.07 9.51 7.76
C ASP A 76 -8.29 10.39 6.53
N ASN A 77 -9.35 10.12 5.74
CA ASN A 77 -9.65 10.83 4.49
C ASN A 77 -11.00 11.58 4.54
N TYR A 78 -11.57 11.79 5.73
CA TYR A 78 -12.95 12.26 5.89
C TYR A 78 -13.21 13.61 5.20
N GLN A 79 -12.33 14.60 5.43
CA GLN A 79 -12.45 15.92 4.82
C GLN A 79 -12.38 15.87 3.29
N LYS A 80 -11.42 15.11 2.76
CA LYS A 80 -11.24 14.93 1.32
C LYS A 80 -12.49 14.32 0.67
N LEU A 81 -13.11 13.33 1.33
CA LEU A 81 -14.32 12.67 0.85
C LEU A 81 -15.55 13.59 0.88
N ILE A 82 -15.62 14.51 1.86
CA ILE A 82 -16.64 15.57 1.91
C ILE A 82 -16.44 16.57 0.76
N ASP A 83 -15.22 17.06 0.57
CA ASP A 83 -14.91 18.08 -0.44
C ASP A 83 -15.22 17.57 -1.85
N MET A 84 -15.07 16.26 -2.09
CA MET A 84 -15.44 15.62 -3.36
C MET A 84 -16.94 15.34 -3.52
N GLY A 85 -17.75 15.45 -2.46
CA GLY A 85 -19.21 15.35 -2.52
C GLY A 85 -19.80 14.02 -3.01
N CYS A 86 -19.00 12.96 -3.12
CA CYS A 86 -19.41 11.70 -3.75
C CYS A 86 -20.21 10.77 -2.81
N ILE A 87 -20.00 10.92 -1.50
CA ILE A 87 -20.67 10.17 -0.44
C ILE A 87 -21.26 11.19 0.52
N LYS A 88 -22.51 10.99 0.91
CA LYS A 88 -23.18 11.87 1.86
C LYS A 88 -22.46 11.85 3.22
N PRO A 89 -22.38 12.98 3.94
CA PRO A 89 -21.65 13.06 5.20
C PRO A 89 -22.21 12.07 6.25
N GLU A 90 -23.52 11.87 6.29
CA GLU A 90 -24.14 10.90 7.22
C GLU A 90 -23.68 9.47 6.93
N ARG A 91 -23.47 9.15 5.65
CA ARG A 91 -22.97 7.84 5.24
C ARG A 91 -21.48 7.70 5.55
N LEU A 92 -20.68 8.75 5.39
CA LEU A 92 -19.26 8.73 5.76
C LEU A 92 -19.07 8.52 7.26
N GLU A 93 -19.90 9.17 8.09
CA GLU A 93 -19.89 9.00 9.55
C GLU A 93 -20.22 7.56 9.95
N ALA A 94 -21.25 6.97 9.35
CA ALA A 94 -21.60 5.56 9.54
C ALA A 94 -20.45 4.61 9.20
N LEU A 95 -19.76 4.83 8.07
CA LEU A 95 -18.61 4.03 7.68
C LEU A 95 -17.42 4.21 8.65
N ALA A 96 -17.19 5.44 9.13
CA ALA A 96 -16.18 5.74 10.14
C ALA A 96 -16.45 5.06 11.49
N LEU A 97 -17.73 4.82 11.83
CA LEU A 97 -18.14 4.06 13.01
C LEU A 97 -18.02 2.54 12.83
N GLY A 98 -17.65 2.08 11.63
CA GLY A 98 -17.50 0.65 11.33
C GLY A 98 -18.79 0.00 10.86
N GLU A 99 -19.73 0.75 10.28
CA GLU A 99 -20.82 0.13 9.53
C GLU A 99 -20.27 -0.52 8.25
N LYS A 100 -20.89 -1.62 7.82
CA LYS A 100 -20.45 -2.35 6.64
C LYS A 100 -20.70 -1.51 5.37
N PRO A 101 -19.65 -1.22 4.57
CA PRO A 101 -19.82 -0.53 3.29
C PRO A 101 -20.58 -1.40 2.29
N ASN A 102 -21.46 -0.77 1.51
CA ASN A 102 -22.10 -1.40 0.37
C ASN A 102 -21.16 -1.40 -0.85
N ALA A 103 -21.53 -2.10 -1.93
CA ALA A 103 -20.68 -2.14 -3.14
C ALA A 103 -20.44 -0.74 -3.75
N SER A 104 -21.45 0.12 -3.76
CA SER A 104 -21.33 1.49 -4.27
C SER A 104 -20.38 2.35 -3.43
N ASP A 105 -20.39 2.21 -2.11
CA ASP A 105 -19.48 2.89 -1.20
C ASP A 105 -18.04 2.48 -1.50
N LEU A 106 -17.79 1.19 -1.74
CA LEU A 106 -16.46 0.68 -2.06
C LEU A 106 -15.94 1.24 -3.39
N THR A 107 -16.75 1.21 -4.46
CA THR A 107 -16.34 1.75 -5.76
C THR A 107 -16.06 3.25 -5.67
N LYS A 108 -16.88 4.01 -4.92
CA LYS A 108 -16.65 5.44 -4.69
C LYS A 108 -15.38 5.70 -3.90
N LEU A 109 -15.13 4.94 -2.84
CA LEU A 109 -13.90 5.06 -2.06
C LEU A 109 -12.66 4.73 -2.91
N ALA A 110 -12.72 3.66 -3.71
CA ALA A 110 -11.65 3.26 -4.61
C ALA A 110 -11.33 4.36 -5.63
N HIS A 111 -12.34 4.83 -6.36
CA HIS A 111 -12.19 5.87 -7.37
C HIS A 111 -11.63 7.18 -6.78
N ASN A 112 -12.16 7.61 -5.65
CA ASN A 112 -11.86 8.93 -5.08
C ASN A 112 -10.56 8.99 -4.27
N LEU A 113 -10.14 7.85 -3.72
CA LEU A 113 -8.85 7.73 -3.05
C LEU A 113 -7.76 7.22 -4.00
N ASP A 114 -8.10 7.00 -5.27
CA ASP A 114 -7.23 6.44 -6.31
C ASP A 114 -6.65 5.06 -5.93
N LEU A 115 -7.42 4.32 -5.15
CA LEU A 115 -7.09 2.98 -4.66
C LEU A 115 -7.67 1.92 -5.60
N ASP A 116 -7.04 0.75 -5.59
CA ASP A 116 -7.55 -0.39 -6.34
C ASP A 116 -8.84 -0.93 -5.71
N GLU A 117 -9.81 -1.28 -6.55
CA GLU A 117 -11.11 -1.76 -6.09
C GLU A 117 -10.99 -3.13 -5.43
N GLU A 118 -10.12 -4.00 -5.96
CA GLU A 118 -9.82 -5.31 -5.37
C GLU A 118 -9.24 -5.15 -3.95
N TYR A 119 -8.32 -4.21 -3.76
CA TYR A 119 -7.75 -3.91 -2.44
C TYR A 119 -8.81 -3.46 -1.43
N ILE A 120 -9.73 -2.58 -1.85
CA ILE A 120 -10.81 -2.08 -0.98
C ILE A 120 -11.81 -3.19 -0.63
N ILE A 121 -12.07 -4.11 -1.55
CA ILE A 121 -12.89 -5.31 -1.32
C ILE A 121 -12.23 -6.25 -0.30
N GLU A 122 -10.94 -6.54 -0.44
CA GLU A 122 -10.18 -7.34 0.52
C GLU A 122 -10.18 -6.69 1.91
N LEU A 123 -10.04 -5.36 1.96
CA LEU A 123 -10.08 -4.59 3.21
C LEU A 123 -11.43 -4.69 3.91
N ARG A 124 -12.53 -4.64 3.14
CA ARG A 124 -13.89 -4.89 3.66
C ARG A 124 -13.98 -6.29 4.23
N ASP A 125 -13.61 -7.31 3.47
CA ASP A 125 -13.79 -8.71 3.88
C ASP A 125 -12.95 -9.06 5.11
N ARG A 126 -11.80 -8.42 5.26
CA ARG A 126 -10.98 -8.50 6.48
C ARG A 126 -11.62 -7.77 7.66
N SER A 127 -12.22 -6.60 7.45
CA SER A 127 -12.86 -5.79 8.51
C SER A 127 -14.20 -6.38 8.96
N PHE A 128 -14.88 -7.10 8.06
CA PHE A 128 -16.21 -7.69 8.26
C PHE A 128 -16.19 -9.18 7.90
N PRO A 129 -15.47 -10.03 8.66
CA PRO A 129 -15.44 -11.45 8.40
C PRO A 129 -16.87 -11.99 8.41
N LYS A 130 -17.28 -12.65 7.32
CA LYS A 130 -18.55 -13.38 7.30
C LYS A 130 -18.49 -14.36 8.46
N LYS A 131 -19.41 -14.27 9.42
CA LYS A 131 -19.58 -15.28 10.48
C LYS A 131 -19.74 -16.62 9.78
N SER A 132 -18.64 -17.36 9.65
CA SER A 132 -18.65 -18.67 9.03
C SER A 132 -19.49 -19.56 9.94
N GLN A 133 -20.42 -20.26 9.29
CA GLN A 133 -21.21 -21.30 9.87
C GLN A 133 -20.31 -22.21 10.71
N THR A 134 -20.72 -22.40 11.96
CA THR A 134 -20.29 -23.44 12.90
C THR A 134 -19.69 -24.67 12.22
N LEU A 135 -18.50 -25.07 12.68
CA LEU A 135 -17.85 -26.35 12.39
C LEU A 135 -18.88 -27.49 12.29
N LYS A 136 -19.10 -28.04 11.10
CA LYS A 136 -19.64 -29.40 10.98
C LYS A 136 -18.55 -30.34 11.52
N LYS A 137 -18.71 -30.78 12.77
CA LYS A 137 -18.01 -31.97 13.32
C LYS A 137 -18.22 -33.11 12.34
N GLN A 138 -17.17 -33.51 11.62
CA GLN A 138 -17.15 -34.81 10.94
C GLN A 138 -17.12 -35.87 12.05
N THR A 139 -18.25 -36.54 12.29
CA THR A 139 -18.28 -37.76 13.09
C THR A 139 -17.82 -38.90 12.18
N ASN A 140 -16.65 -39.46 12.50
CA ASN A 140 -16.17 -40.69 11.88
C ASN A 140 -17.12 -41.83 12.28
N GLY A 141 -17.97 -42.25 11.34
CA GLY A 141 -18.78 -43.45 11.48
C GLY A 141 -17.91 -44.69 11.20
N THR A 142 -17.68 -45.50 12.22
CA THR A 142 -17.22 -46.89 12.09
C THR A 142 -18.18 -47.73 12.93
N THR A 143 -19.07 -48.48 12.28
CA THR A 143 -19.52 -49.81 12.68
C THR A 143 -20.15 -50.50 11.47
#